data_AF-A0A1C0VX76-F1
#
_entry.id   AF-A0A1C0VX76-F1
#
_cell.length_a   1.000
_cell.length_b   1.000
_cell.length_c   1.000
_cell.angle_alpha   90.00
_cell.angle_beta   90.00
_cell.angle_gamma   90.00
#
_symmetry.space_group_name_H-M   'P 1'
#
loop_
_entity.id
_entity.type
_entity.pdbx_description
1 polymer ?
#
loop_
_entity_poly.entity_id
_entity_poly.type
_entity_poly.pdbx_seq_one_letter_code
_entity_poly.pdbx_strand_id
1 'polypeptide(L)'
;MKEKSIAILLAFFLGALGIHKFYLGYNLAGLLYLLFSWTFIPAILAFFDFIGLILMSEQAFQAKYNGAMLLGGNSQRAAKDVTGALGDLKRLYDIGAITAEEYEEKRQKLLKDL
;
A
#
# COMPACT_ATOMS: atom_id res chain seq x y z
N MET A 1 2.83 6.51 3.52
CA MET A 1 2.32 6.49 2.15
C MET A 1 3.08 7.52 1.34
N LYS A 2 3.53 7.18 0.14
CA LYS A 2 4.13 8.13 -0.80
C LYS A 2 3.01 8.85 -1.56
N GLU A 3 3.21 10.14 -1.83
CA GLU A 3 2.24 11.00 -2.52
C GLU A 3 2.62 11.22 -3.99
N LYS A 4 1.65 11.07 -4.89
CA LYS A 4 1.85 11.24 -6.34
C LYS A 4 2.30 12.65 -6.68
N SER A 5 1.64 13.66 -6.11
CA SER A 5 1.94 15.08 -6.37
C SER A 5 3.37 15.45 -5.95
N ILE A 6 3.84 14.90 -4.83
CA ILE A 6 5.21 15.09 -4.37
C ILE A 6 6.19 14.43 -5.35
N ALA A 7 5.92 13.19 -5.78
CA ALA A 7 6.77 12.51 -6.76
C ALA A 7 6.88 13.26 -8.10
N ILE A 8 5.79 13.84 -8.58
CA ILE A 8 5.74 14.67 -9.79
C ILE A 8 6.58 15.94 -9.62
N LEU A 9 6.41 16.64 -8.50
CA LEU A 9 7.16 17.87 -8.21
C LEU A 9 8.66 17.58 -8.12
N LEU A 10 9.03 16.49 -7.45
CA LEU A 10 10.43 16.05 -7.35
C LEU A 10 10.99 15.63 -8.70
N ALA A 11 10.20 14.98 -9.56
CA ALA A 11 10.63 14.59 -10.90
C ALA A 11 10.85 15.82 -11.81
N PHE A 12 10.05 16.87 -11.66
CA PHE A 12 10.19 18.10 -12.45
C PHE A 12 11.38 18.95 -12.03
N PHE A 13 11.48 19.29 -10.73
CA PHE A 13 12.53 20.19 -10.23
C PHE A 13 13.86 19.49 -10.00
N LEU A 14 13.81 18.22 -9.61
CA LEU A 14 14.95 17.44 -9.11
C LEU A 14 15.14 16.13 -9.88
N GLY A 15 14.57 16.07 -11.09
CA GLY A 15 14.64 14.96 -12.02
C GLY A 15 16.05 14.66 -12.49
N ALA A 16 16.79 15.68 -12.91
CA ALA A 16 18.16 15.56 -13.40
C ALA A 16 19.14 15.03 -12.34
N LEU A 17 18.85 15.25 -11.05
CA LEU A 17 19.62 14.69 -9.93
C LEU A 17 19.18 13.27 -9.54
N GLY A 18 18.02 12.81 -10.03
CA GLY A 18 17.46 11.49 -9.69
C GLY A 18 16.77 11.40 -8.33
N ILE A 19 16.53 12.53 -7.65
CA ILE A 19 16.01 12.53 -6.26
C ILE A 19 14.61 11.90 -6.17
N HIS A 20 13.80 12.06 -7.21
CA HIS A 20 12.48 11.42 -7.33
C HIS A 20 12.55 9.88 -7.29
N LYS A 21 13.63 9.23 -7.77
CA LYS A 21 13.79 7.76 -7.69
C LYS A 21 14.02 7.29 -6.25
N PHE A 22 14.79 8.04 -5.46
CA PHE A 22 14.95 7.78 -4.03
C PHE A 22 13.62 7.91 -3.29
N TYR A 23 12.82 8.94 -3.60
CA TYR A 23 11.48 9.10 -3.03
C TYR A 23 10.57 7.90 -3.32
N LEU A 24 10.64 7.35 -4.53
CA LEU A 24 9.84 6.18 -4.94
C LEU A 24 10.35 4.85 -4.35
N GLY A 25 11.53 4.82 -3.72
CA GLY A 25 12.16 3.63 -3.13
C GLY A 25 13.16 2.92 -4.06
N TYR A 26 13.47 3.50 -5.23
CA TYR A 26 14.47 2.97 -6.15
C TYR A 26 15.85 3.60 -5.91
N ASN A 27 16.46 3.25 -4.77
CA ASN A 27 17.73 3.86 -4.32
C ASN A 27 18.89 3.63 -5.31
N LEU A 28 18.99 2.44 -5.90
CA LEU A 28 20.05 2.13 -6.87
C LEU A 28 19.90 2.96 -8.15
N ALA A 29 18.67 3.11 -8.65
CA ALA A 29 18.39 3.94 -9.82
C ALA A 29 18.66 5.43 -9.53
N GLY A 30 18.28 5.91 -8.34
CA GLY A 30 18.61 7.26 -7.89
C GLY A 30 20.12 7.50 -7.81
N LEU A 31 20.90 6.54 -7.30
CA LEU A 31 22.35 6.65 -7.22
C LEU A 31 22.99 6.70 -8.62
N LEU A 32 22.52 5.87 -9.56
CA LEU A 32 22.95 5.94 -10.95
C LEU A 32 22.64 7.31 -11.57
N TYR A 33 21.46 7.86 -11.34
CA TYR A 33 21.11 9.19 -11.83
C TYR A 33 22.01 10.27 -11.23
N LEU A 34 22.36 10.17 -9.95
CA LEU A 34 23.27 11.11 -9.29
C LEU A 34 24.68 11.05 -9.90
N LEU A 35 25.21 9.84 -10.12
CA LEU A 35 26.53 9.61 -10.75
C LEU A 35 26.58 10.11 -12.20
N PHE A 36 25.48 9.95 -12.94
CA PHE A 36 25.37 10.39 -14.33
C PHE A 36 24.80 11.81 -14.48
N SER A 37 24.52 12.54 -13.40
CA SER A 37 23.85 13.86 -13.46
C SER A 37 24.61 14.89 -14.32
N TRP A 38 25.93 14.78 -14.38
CA TRP A 38 26.80 15.60 -15.23
C TRP A 38 26.69 15.34 -16.74
N THR A 39 26.12 14.20 -17.18
CA THR A 39 26.00 13.87 -18.61
C THR A 39 24.73 14.42 -19.24
N PHE A 40 23.85 15.07 -18.45
CA PHE A 40 22.50 15.51 -18.83
C PHE A 40 21.54 14.40 -19.30
N ILE A 41 22.01 13.17 -19.51
CA ILE A 41 21.18 12.00 -19.83
C ILE A 41 20.07 11.77 -18.79
N PRO A 42 20.34 11.87 -17.47
CA PRO A 42 19.30 11.69 -16.45
C PRO A 42 18.17 12.72 -16.55
N ALA A 43 18.42 13.92 -17.09
CA ALA A 43 17.39 14.94 -17.26
C ALA A 43 16.34 14.52 -18.29
N ILE A 44 16.78 13.92 -19.40
CA ILE A 44 15.89 13.40 -20.45
C ILE A 44 15.06 12.23 -19.92
N LEU A 45 15.69 11.29 -19.22
CA LEU A 45 14.98 10.15 -18.63
C LEU A 45 13.98 10.60 -17.56
N ALA A 46 14.37 11.56 -16.72
CA ALA A 46 13.47 12.12 -15.71
C ALA A 46 12.27 12.85 -16.32
N PHE A 47 12.43 13.44 -17.51
CA PHE A 47 11.31 14.03 -18.25
C PHE A 47 10.29 12.96 -18.67
N PHE A 48 10.74 11.82 -19.19
CA PHE A 48 9.83 10.70 -19.49
C PHE A 48 9.17 10.13 -18.22
N ASP A 49 9.92 10.01 -17.12
CA ASP A 49 9.37 9.60 -15.82
C ASP A 49 8.32 10.59 -15.31
N PHE A 50 8.55 11.90 -15.47
CA PHE A 50 7.60 12.94 -15.10
C PHE A 50 6.29 12.83 -15.89
N ILE A 51 6.37 12.68 -17.21
CA ILE A 51 5.18 12.47 -18.06
C ILE A 51 4.47 11.18 -17.68
N GLY A 52 5.21 10.08 -17.46
CA GLY A 52 4.65 8.81 -17.01
C GLY A 52 3.92 8.95 -15.66
N LEU A 53 4.50 9.67 -14.70
CA LEU A 53 3.87 9.93 -13.40
C LEU A 53 2.62 10.78 -13.52
N ILE A 54 2.58 11.78 -14.40
CA ILE A 54 1.37 12.59 -14.64
C ILE A 54 0.24 11.73 -15.20
N LEU A 55 0.53 10.96 -16.25
CA LEU A 55 -0.43 10.11 -16.94
C LEU A 55 -0.92 8.92 -16.10
N MET A 56 -0.12 8.50 -15.11
CA MET A 56 -0.48 7.41 -14.20
C MET A 56 -1.65 7.80 -13.29
N SER A 57 -2.64 6.92 -13.12
CA SER A 57 -3.73 7.16 -12.16
C SER A 57 -3.24 7.05 -10.70
N GLU A 58 -3.94 7.70 -9.77
CA GLU A 58 -3.62 7.58 -8.34
C GLU A 58 -3.68 6.13 -7.85
N GLN A 59 -4.68 5.37 -8.29
CA GLN A 59 -4.86 3.96 -7.92
C GLN A 59 -3.66 3.13 -8.37
N ALA A 60 -3.19 3.32 -9.60
CA ALA A 60 -2.01 2.64 -10.11
C ALA A 60 -0.74 3.06 -9.35
N PHE A 61 -0.60 4.35 -8.99
CA PHE A 61 0.52 4.84 -8.20
C PHE A 61 0.54 4.20 -6.81
N GLN A 62 -0.60 4.19 -6.13
CA GLN A 62 -0.75 3.58 -4.81
C GLN A 62 -0.43 2.08 -4.85
N ALA A 63 -0.94 1.35 -5.86
CA ALA A 63 -0.64 -0.06 -6.03
C ALA A 63 0.86 -0.32 -6.27
N LYS A 64 1.52 0.48 -7.12
CA LYS A 64 2.92 0.26 -7.51
C LYS A 64 3.92 0.68 -6.42
N TYR A 65 3.68 1.79 -5.73
CA TYR A 65 4.65 2.40 -4.82
C TYR A 65 4.31 2.20 -3.34
N ASN A 66 3.03 2.05 -3.01
CA ASN A 66 2.55 1.83 -1.64
C ASN A 66 1.94 0.43 -1.45
N GLY A 67 1.86 -0.39 -2.51
CA GLY A 67 1.24 -1.72 -2.48
C GLY A 67 1.82 -2.67 -1.43
N ALA A 68 3.13 -2.61 -1.15
CA ALA A 68 3.73 -3.41 -0.07
C ALA A 68 3.16 -3.06 1.32
N MET A 69 2.80 -1.79 1.56
CA MET A 69 2.11 -1.35 2.78
C MET A 69 0.64 -1.79 2.77
N LEU A 70 0.02 -1.92 1.60
CA LEU A 70 -1.38 -2.36 1.46
C LEU A 70 -1.53 -3.88 1.60
N LEU A 71 -0.54 -4.65 1.14
CA LEU A 71 -0.47 -6.11 1.30
C LEU A 71 -0.18 -6.52 2.76
N GLY A 72 0.47 -5.65 3.55
CA GLY A 72 0.62 -5.84 5.00
C GLY A 72 -0.64 -5.55 5.82
N GLY A 73 -1.66 -4.91 5.23
CA GLY A 73 -2.91 -4.55 5.89
C GLY A 73 -3.98 -5.65 5.94
N ASN A 74 -3.78 -6.77 5.22
CA ASN A 74 -4.79 -7.82 5.12
C ASN A 74 -4.86 -8.72 6.37
N SER A 75 -3.75 -8.88 7.10
CA SER A 75 -3.71 -9.71 8.31
C SER A 75 -4.39 -9.04 9.51
N GLN A 76 -4.36 -7.70 9.61
CA GLN A 76 -5.01 -6.98 10.72
C GLN A 76 -6.50 -6.73 10.52
N ARG A 77 -7.01 -6.67 9.27
CA ARG A 77 -8.45 -6.53 9.00
C ARG A 77 -9.19 -7.82 9.30
N ALA A 78 -8.69 -8.97 8.84
CA ALA A 78 -9.26 -10.27 9.17
C ALA A 78 -9.35 -10.50 10.69
N ALA A 79 -8.28 -10.19 11.44
CA ALA A 79 -8.30 -10.32 12.89
C ALA A 79 -9.30 -9.36 13.58
N LYS A 80 -9.43 -8.13 13.08
CA LYS A 80 -10.43 -7.16 13.58
C LYS A 80 -11.86 -7.58 13.26
N ASP A 81 -12.10 -8.08 12.05
CA ASP A 81 -13.42 -8.52 11.59
C ASP A 81 -13.88 -9.80 12.32
N VAL A 82 -12.98 -10.75 12.59
CA VAL A 82 -13.29 -11.95 13.39
C VAL A 82 -13.56 -11.59 14.86
N THR A 83 -12.80 -10.65 15.43
CA THR A 83 -13.06 -10.17 16.80
C THR A 83 -14.42 -9.47 16.90
N GLY A 84 -14.82 -8.70 15.89
CA GLY A 84 -16.15 -8.12 15.79
C GLY A 84 -17.25 -9.17 15.68
N ALA A 85 -17.09 -10.13 14.76
CA ALA A 85 -18.03 -11.24 14.57
C ALA A 85 -18.19 -12.11 15.82
N LEU A 86 -17.10 -12.38 16.55
CA LEU A 86 -17.13 -13.08 17.85
C LEU A 86 -17.95 -12.31 18.90
N GLY A 87 -17.87 -10.97 18.90
CA GLY A 87 -18.65 -10.11 19.79
C GLY A 87 -20.15 -10.17 19.50
N ASP A 88 -20.53 -10.12 18.22
CA ASP A 88 -21.92 -10.27 17.79
C ASP A 88 -22.47 -11.68 18.10
N LEU A 89 -21.65 -12.71 17.88
CA LEU A 89 -21.99 -14.10 18.22
C LEU A 89 -22.24 -14.26 19.72
N LYS A 90 -21.39 -13.65 20.57
CA LYS A 90 -21.56 -13.67 22.02
C LYS A 90 -22.85 -12.95 22.45
N ARG A 91 -23.18 -11.83 21.83
CA ARG A 91 -24.43 -11.11 22.11
C ARG A 91 -25.65 -11.96 21.78
N LEU A 92 -25.64 -12.67 20.65
CA LEU A 92 -26.75 -13.55 20.26
C LEU A 92 -26.96 -14.70 21.26
N TYR A 93 -25.87 -15.24 21.81
CA TYR A 93 -25.94 -16.23 22.87
C TYR A 93 -26.49 -15.65 24.19
N ASP A 94 -25.97 -14.50 24.62
CA ASP A 94 -26.40 -13.84 25.86
C ASP A 94 -27.90 -13.46 25.85
N ILE A 95 -28.47 -13.13 24.68
CA ILE A 95 -29.92 -12.85 24.53
C ILE A 95 -30.77 -14.11 24.30
N GLY A 96 -30.15 -15.30 24.26
CA GLY A 96 -30.84 -16.57 24.05
C GLY A 96 -31.37 -16.79 22.62
N ALA A 97 -30.88 -16.02 21.63
CA ALA A 97 -31.29 -16.16 20.24
C ALA A 97 -30.65 -17.38 19.56
N ILE A 98 -29.54 -17.89 20.10
CA ILE A 98 -28.85 -19.12 19.65
C ILE A 98 -28.51 -19.99 20.86
N THR A 99 -28.46 -21.30 20.64
CA THR A 99 -28.12 -22.28 21.69
C THR A 99 -26.60 -22.37 21.90
N ALA A 100 -26.17 -23.00 23.00
CA ALA A 100 -24.75 -23.21 23.28
C ALA A 100 -24.05 -24.05 22.20
N GLU A 101 -24.72 -25.08 21.68
CA GLU A 101 -24.20 -25.93 20.60
C GLU A 101 -24.01 -25.14 19.29
N GLU A 102 -25.01 -24.33 18.90
CA GLU A 102 -24.94 -23.52 17.68
C GLU A 102 -23.88 -22.42 17.76
N TYR A 103 -23.69 -21.83 18.95
CA TYR A 103 -22.64 -20.85 19.21
C TYR A 103 -21.25 -21.49 19.06
N GLU A 104 -21.03 -22.68 19.62
CA GLU A 104 -19.73 -23.35 19.54
C GLU A 104 -19.35 -23.75 18.11
N GLU A 105 -20.30 -24.28 17.32
CA GLU A 105 -20.05 -24.60 15.91
C GLU A 105 -19.68 -23.36 15.09
N LYS A 106 -20.45 -22.27 15.22
CA LYS A 106 -20.19 -21.02 14.48
C LYS A 106 -18.88 -20.38 14.90
N ARG A 107 -18.55 -20.40 16.21
CA ARG A 107 -17.27 -19.92 16.74
C ARG A 107 -16.09 -20.73 16.19
N GLN A 108 -16.20 -22.06 16.18
CA GLN A 108 -15.16 -22.97 15.66
C GLN A 108 -14.95 -22.79 14.15
N LYS A 109 -16.03 -22.58 13.39
CA LYS A 109 -15.94 -22.32 11.95
C LYS A 109 -15.20 -21.01 11.66
N LEU A 110 -15.47 -19.94 12.41
CA LEU A 110 -14.79 -18.65 12.28
C LEU A 110 -13.30 -18.73 12.65
N LEU A 111 -12.94 -19.54 13.64
CA LEU A 111 -11.54 -19.75 14.03
C LEU A 111 -10.74 -20.59 13.03
N LYS A 112 -11.39 -21.47 12.25
CA LYS A 112 -10.76 -22.26 11.20
C LYS A 112 -10.53 -21.50 9.89
N ASP A 113 -11.25 -20.41 9.68
CA ASP A 113 -11.19 -19.56 8.48
C ASP A 113 -10.13 -18.45 8.60
N LEU A 114 -9.43 -18.41 9.74
CA LEU A 114 -8.29 -17.55 10.07
C LEU A 114 -6.98 -18.17 9.59
#